data_AF-A0A0D0AV94-F1
#
_entry.id   AF-A0A0D0AV94-F1
#
_cell.length_a   1.000
_cell.length_b   1.000
_cell.length_c   1.000
_cell.angle_alpha   90.00
_cell.angle_beta   90.00
_cell.angle_gamma   90.00
#
_symmetry.space_group_name_H-M   'P 1'
#
loop_
_entity.id
_entity.type
_entity.pdbx_description
1 polymer ?
#
loop_
_entity_poly.entity_id
_entity_poly.type
_entity_poly.pdbx_seq_one_letter_code
_entity_poly.pdbx_strand_id
1 'polypeptide(L)'
;MLLAGNFDQVGRELPLLRKAMESIKRNADTVIAQKNAITLEIDGLEAQFNSHKPPEMDLCTAVEFDANIHHESPLTQYDEITQIALFIHVMCHGILLFLAFWRSDGSLSSPHENLLRQIPKTFETTLSKFHLTEKTVVYAVCSCCHCTYSPHYADGSTLPTYPECCTHHPTPEAKCSESLLDHGRDGVLRPKKTFVYHDFKDYLAGLLSRADIEAAMDQACDDLQDSISSPHPPLMKHAFEAQFLRQFGGPEPGSLFIDKGDEGRYAFALLQS
;
A
#
# COMPACT_ATOMS: atom_id res chain seq x y z
N MET A 1 8.94 10.17 22.30
CA MET A 1 9.25 8.92 21.56
C MET A 1 10.26 8.00 22.27
N LEU A 2 10.91 8.40 23.39
CA LEU A 2 11.83 7.53 24.16
C LEU A 2 11.16 6.56 25.16
N LEU A 3 9.82 6.53 25.26
CA LEU A 3 9.12 5.75 26.30
C LEU A 3 8.57 4.40 25.82
N ALA A 4 8.20 4.27 24.54
CA ALA A 4 7.58 3.03 24.03
C ALA A 4 8.58 1.85 23.97
N GLY A 5 9.80 2.09 23.47
CA GLY A 5 10.84 1.05 23.41
C GLY A 5 11.35 0.60 24.78
N ASN A 6 11.13 1.41 25.83
CA ASN A 6 11.61 1.12 27.18
C ASN A 6 10.65 0.19 27.94
N PHE A 7 9.34 0.22 27.61
CA PHE A 7 8.32 -0.56 28.32
C PHE A 7 8.49 -2.07 28.09
N ASP A 8 8.71 -2.49 26.84
CA ASP A 8 8.95 -3.90 26.50
C ASP A 8 10.22 -4.46 27.12
N GLN A 9 11.25 -3.63 27.24
CA GLN A 9 12.50 -4.02 27.89
C GLN A 9 12.27 -4.23 29.40
N VAL A 10 11.59 -3.31 30.07
CA VAL A 10 11.26 -3.42 31.50
C VAL A 10 10.41 -4.66 31.78
N GLY A 11 9.41 -4.95 30.92
CA GLY A 11 8.57 -6.15 31.05
C GLY A 11 9.34 -7.47 30.95
N ARG A 12 10.44 -7.52 30.17
CA ARG A 12 11.30 -8.70 30.08
C ARG A 12 12.28 -8.86 31.23
N GLU A 13 12.79 -7.75 31.78
CA GLU A 13 13.82 -7.76 32.83
C GLU A 13 13.25 -8.07 34.23
N LEU A 14 12.02 -7.65 34.54
CA LEU A 14 11.40 -7.86 35.86
C LEU A 14 11.30 -9.34 36.27
N PRO A 15 10.83 -10.28 35.41
CA PRO A 15 10.84 -11.70 35.73
C PRO A 15 12.24 -12.29 35.93
N LEU A 16 13.24 -11.80 35.18
CA LEU A 16 14.63 -12.24 35.31
C LEU A 16 15.23 -11.82 36.65
N LEU A 17 14.96 -10.57 37.07
CA LEU A 17 15.40 -10.03 38.34
C LEU A 17 14.77 -10.78 39.53
N ARG A 18 13.46 -11.08 39.45
CA ARG A 18 12.75 -11.90 40.46
C ARG A 18 13.39 -13.28 40.60
N LYS A 19 13.61 -13.96 39.47
CA LYS A 19 14.26 -15.28 39.44
C LYS A 19 15.68 -15.23 40.01
N ALA A 20 16.44 -14.16 39.73
CA ALA A 20 17.77 -13.97 40.30
C ALA A 20 17.72 -13.80 41.82
N MET A 21 16.75 -13.05 42.37
CA MET A 21 16.55 -12.91 43.82
C MET A 21 16.14 -14.21 44.51
N GLU A 22 15.30 -15.00 43.86
CA GLU A 22 14.92 -16.32 44.37
C GLU A 22 16.11 -17.28 44.44
N SER A 23 17.06 -17.16 43.51
CA SER A 23 18.25 -18.02 43.46
C SER A 23 19.25 -17.81 44.60
N ILE A 24 19.16 -16.71 45.36
CA ILE A 24 20.04 -16.44 46.50
C ILE A 24 19.67 -17.35 47.68
N LYS A 25 20.58 -18.27 48.02
CA LYS A 25 20.42 -19.29 49.09
C LYS A 25 21.10 -18.95 50.43
N ARG A 26 21.60 -17.72 50.61
CA ARG A 26 22.32 -17.34 51.84
C ARG A 26 21.33 -17.07 52.99
N ASN A 27 21.58 -17.66 54.16
CA ASN A 27 20.71 -17.61 55.34
C ASN A 27 21.18 -16.61 56.43
N ALA A 28 21.98 -15.61 56.07
CA ALA A 28 22.33 -14.57 57.03
C ALA A 28 21.14 -13.61 57.21
N ASP A 29 20.80 -13.24 58.45
CA ASP A 29 19.64 -12.39 58.76
C ASP A 29 19.63 -11.08 57.97
N THR A 30 20.80 -10.46 57.79
CA THR A 30 20.98 -9.24 56.99
C THR A 30 20.67 -9.45 55.51
N VAL A 31 21.02 -10.61 54.96
CA VAL A 31 20.76 -10.96 53.56
C VAL A 31 19.28 -11.28 53.34
N ILE A 32 18.63 -11.93 54.31
CA ILE A 32 17.18 -12.20 54.28
C ILE A 32 16.41 -10.88 54.31
N ALA A 33 16.77 -9.97 55.21
CA ALA A 33 16.14 -8.66 55.30
C ALA A 33 16.27 -7.86 54.00
N GLN A 34 17.46 -7.85 53.39
CA GLN A 34 17.71 -7.14 52.13
C GLN A 34 16.98 -7.80 50.94
N LYS A 35 16.95 -9.14 50.88
CA LYS A 35 16.18 -9.87 49.86
C LYS A 35 14.71 -9.51 49.92
N ASN A 36 14.12 -9.48 51.12
CA ASN A 36 12.72 -9.13 51.30
C ASN A 36 12.42 -7.68 50.89
N ALA A 37 13.33 -6.74 51.21
CA ALA A 37 13.19 -5.34 50.80
C ALA A 37 13.20 -5.20 49.26
N ILE A 38 14.13 -5.85 48.57
CA ILE A 38 14.22 -5.81 47.10
C ILE A 38 13.00 -6.48 46.46
N THR A 39 12.55 -7.62 46.97
CA THR A 39 11.33 -8.28 46.48
C THR A 39 10.12 -7.36 46.56
N LEU A 40 9.97 -6.61 47.67
CA LEU A 40 8.87 -5.65 47.84
C LEU A 40 8.92 -4.53 46.79
N GLU A 41 10.12 -4.04 46.44
CA GLU A 41 10.28 -3.04 45.37
C GLU A 41 9.95 -3.60 43.99
N ILE A 42 10.35 -4.85 43.70
CA ILE A 42 9.99 -5.54 42.45
C ILE A 42 8.47 -5.69 42.34
N ASP A 43 7.80 -6.10 43.41
CA ASP A 43 6.33 -6.21 43.44
C ASP A 43 5.65 -4.86 43.18
N GLY A 44 6.19 -3.77 43.74
CA GLY A 44 5.71 -2.42 43.52
C GLY A 44 5.88 -1.95 42.06
N LEU A 45 7.03 -2.24 41.45
CA LEU A 45 7.30 -1.94 40.04
C LEU A 45 6.38 -2.75 39.12
N GLU A 46 6.14 -4.02 39.41
CA GLU A 46 5.25 -4.87 38.63
C GLU A 46 3.79 -4.40 38.72
N ALA A 47 3.32 -3.95 39.90
CA ALA A 47 2.01 -3.34 40.04
C ALA A 47 1.88 -2.01 39.26
N GLN A 48 2.91 -1.17 39.27
CA GLN A 48 2.94 0.06 38.47
C GLN A 48 2.96 -0.26 36.96
N PHE A 49 3.73 -1.26 36.55
CA PHE A 49 3.77 -1.72 35.16
C PHE A 49 2.42 -2.25 34.70
N ASN A 50 1.78 -3.11 35.50
CA ASN A 50 0.48 -3.70 35.18
C ASN A 50 -0.66 -2.68 35.18
N SER A 51 -0.60 -1.63 36.00
CA SER A 51 -1.59 -0.53 35.96
C SER A 51 -1.41 0.41 34.77
N HIS A 52 -0.19 0.51 34.22
CA HIS A 52 0.12 1.29 33.03
C HIS A 52 0.08 0.49 31.74
N LYS A 53 -0.03 -0.84 31.80
CA LYS A 53 -0.25 -1.67 30.62
C LYS A 53 -1.56 -1.19 29.99
N PRO A 54 -1.52 -0.57 28.79
CA PRO A 54 -2.75 -0.19 28.12
C PRO A 54 -3.62 -1.45 28.00
N PRO A 55 -4.96 -1.34 28.11
CA PRO A 55 -5.86 -2.47 27.94
C PRO A 55 -5.41 -3.21 26.70
N GLU A 56 -5.14 -4.52 26.85
CA GLU A 56 -4.57 -5.38 25.80
C GLU A 56 -5.28 -5.07 24.49
N MET A 57 -4.62 -4.24 23.66
CA MET A 57 -5.09 -3.95 22.34
C MET A 57 -4.75 -5.23 21.61
N ASP A 58 -5.78 -6.05 21.40
CA ASP A 58 -5.68 -7.33 20.74
C ASP A 58 -4.99 -7.13 19.38
N LEU A 59 -3.67 -7.37 19.37
CA LEU A 59 -2.81 -7.21 18.20
C LEU A 59 -3.15 -8.22 17.10
N CYS A 60 -4.13 -9.10 17.34
CA CYS A 60 -4.73 -10.00 16.35
C CYS A 60 -6.08 -9.53 15.80
N THR A 61 -6.70 -8.45 16.30
CA THR A 61 -7.63 -7.69 15.45
C THR A 61 -6.79 -6.96 14.42
N ALA A 62 -6.45 -7.67 13.34
CA ALA A 62 -6.12 -7.04 12.08
C ALA A 62 -7.11 -5.90 11.91
N VAL A 63 -6.61 -4.67 11.76
CA VAL A 63 -7.44 -3.58 11.26
C VAL A 63 -8.03 -4.14 9.98
N GLU A 64 -9.33 -4.39 9.97
CA GLU A 64 -10.05 -4.89 8.82
C GLU A 64 -10.03 -3.74 7.81
N PHE A 65 -8.93 -3.67 7.10
CA PHE A 65 -8.74 -2.74 6.01
C PHE A 65 -9.52 -3.33 4.85
N ASP A 66 -10.73 -2.81 4.66
CA ASP A 66 -11.56 -3.17 3.53
C ASP A 66 -10.89 -2.67 2.24
N ALA A 67 -10.04 -3.53 1.68
CA ALA A 67 -9.37 -3.27 0.41
C ALA A 67 -10.31 -3.41 -0.79
N ASN A 68 -11.58 -3.81 -0.61
CA ASN A 68 -12.51 -3.96 -1.74
C ASN A 68 -12.77 -2.63 -2.45
N ILE A 69 -12.58 -1.50 -1.76
CA ILE A 69 -12.73 -0.15 -2.33
C ILE A 69 -11.55 0.22 -3.26
N HIS A 70 -10.41 -0.48 -3.17
CA HIS A 70 -9.21 -0.21 -3.98
C HIS A 70 -9.19 -0.92 -5.34
N HIS A 71 -10.19 -1.73 -5.66
CA HIS A 71 -10.31 -2.41 -6.96
C HIS A 71 -11.19 -1.65 -7.96
N GLU A 72 -11.68 -0.48 -7.57
CA GLU A 72 -12.38 0.42 -8.48
C GLU A 72 -11.35 1.12 -9.37
N SER A 73 -11.41 0.82 -10.68
CA SER A 73 -10.71 1.54 -11.73
C SER A 73 -10.80 3.07 -11.51
N PRO A 74 -9.79 3.87 -11.89
CA PRO A 74 -9.89 5.34 -11.83
C PRO A 74 -11.11 5.89 -12.57
N LEU A 75 -11.65 5.13 -13.53
CA LEU A 75 -12.90 5.45 -14.19
C LEU A 75 -14.08 5.35 -13.23
N THR A 76 -14.20 4.30 -12.42
CA THR A 76 -15.29 4.14 -11.42
C THR A 76 -15.33 5.23 -10.35
N GLN A 77 -14.25 6.00 -10.19
CA GLN A 77 -14.20 7.16 -9.28
C GLN A 77 -14.87 8.42 -9.86
N TYR A 78 -15.02 8.49 -11.19
CA TYR A 78 -15.90 9.46 -11.81
C TYR A 78 -17.35 9.00 -11.61
N ASP A 79 -18.22 9.93 -11.23
CA ASP A 79 -19.66 9.70 -11.26
C ASP A 79 -20.04 9.05 -12.59
N GLU A 80 -20.88 8.02 -12.56
CA GLU A 80 -21.23 7.20 -13.73
C GLU A 80 -21.66 8.08 -14.92
N ILE A 81 -22.28 9.23 -14.60
CA ILE A 81 -22.69 10.27 -15.54
C ILE A 81 -21.50 10.87 -16.30
N THR A 82 -20.36 11.10 -15.65
CA THR A 82 -19.16 11.68 -16.29
C THR A 82 -18.47 10.69 -17.22
N GLN A 83 -18.39 9.41 -16.83
CA GLN A 83 -17.87 8.35 -17.69
C GLN A 83 -18.75 8.18 -18.94
N ILE A 84 -20.07 8.14 -18.74
CA ILE A 84 -21.05 8.07 -19.82
C ILE A 84 -20.95 9.33 -20.69
N ALA A 85 -20.78 10.52 -20.11
CA ALA A 85 -20.65 11.77 -20.86
C ALA A 85 -19.38 11.82 -21.72
N LEU A 86 -18.23 11.38 -21.21
CA LEU A 86 -17.00 11.26 -22.00
C LEU A 86 -17.16 10.27 -23.15
N PHE A 87 -17.77 9.11 -22.89
CA PHE A 87 -18.04 8.12 -23.92
C PHE A 87 -19.01 8.64 -24.98
N ILE A 88 -20.11 9.26 -24.56
CA ILE A 88 -21.08 9.92 -25.46
C ILE A 88 -20.37 11.00 -26.27
N HIS A 89 -19.50 11.82 -25.67
CA HIS A 89 -18.78 12.86 -26.38
C HIS A 89 -17.90 12.28 -27.50
N VAL A 90 -17.11 11.25 -27.22
CA VAL A 90 -16.25 10.58 -28.23
C VAL A 90 -17.11 9.96 -29.34
N MET A 91 -18.20 9.27 -28.98
CA MET A 91 -19.10 8.64 -29.95
C MET A 91 -19.86 9.67 -30.79
N CYS A 92 -20.39 10.72 -30.18
CA CYS A 92 -21.05 11.83 -30.86
C CYS A 92 -20.09 12.57 -31.77
N HIS A 93 -18.84 12.79 -31.36
CA HIS A 93 -17.83 13.41 -32.22
C HIS A 93 -17.53 12.53 -33.44
N GLY A 94 -17.44 11.21 -33.27
CA GLY A 94 -17.32 10.26 -34.37
C GLY A 94 -18.50 10.31 -35.34
N ILE A 95 -19.73 10.40 -34.83
CA ILE A 95 -20.95 10.54 -35.65
C ILE A 95 -20.98 11.90 -36.36
N LEU A 96 -20.62 12.99 -35.70
CA LEU A 96 -20.58 14.32 -36.30
C LEU A 96 -19.54 14.40 -37.42
N LEU A 97 -18.35 13.83 -37.23
CA LEU A 97 -17.34 13.71 -38.28
C LEU A 97 -17.84 12.84 -39.44
N PHE A 98 -18.50 11.73 -39.14
CA PHE A 98 -19.10 10.87 -40.16
C PHE A 98 -20.14 11.62 -41.01
N LEU A 99 -21.05 12.36 -40.36
CA LEU A 99 -22.06 13.18 -41.04
C LEU A 99 -21.44 14.33 -41.82
N ALA A 100 -20.40 14.98 -41.28
CA ALA A 100 -19.69 16.07 -41.97
C ALA A 100 -18.92 15.58 -43.21
N PHE A 101 -18.44 14.34 -43.20
CA PHE A 101 -17.75 13.74 -44.34
C PHE A 101 -18.70 13.05 -45.33
N TRP A 102 -19.97 12.89 -44.97
CA TRP A 102 -20.98 12.26 -45.80
C TRP A 102 -21.33 13.16 -46.99
N ARG A 103 -21.00 12.72 -48.20
CA ARG A 103 -21.38 13.41 -49.44
C ARG A 103 -22.82 13.08 -49.81
N SER A 104 -23.44 13.95 -50.59
CA SER A 104 -24.80 13.77 -51.11
C SER A 104 -24.97 12.57 -52.05
N ASP A 105 -23.88 11.99 -52.55
CA ASP A 105 -23.87 10.72 -53.31
C ASP A 105 -23.76 9.47 -52.42
N GLY A 106 -23.69 9.65 -51.09
CA GLY A 106 -23.53 8.56 -50.12
C GLY A 106 -22.12 7.96 -50.07
N SER A 107 -21.12 8.55 -50.76
CA SER A 107 -19.74 8.06 -50.77
C SER A 107 -18.84 8.83 -49.81
N LEU A 108 -17.93 8.11 -49.14
CA LEU A 108 -16.84 8.70 -48.36
C LEU A 108 -15.57 8.75 -49.21
N SER A 109 -14.82 9.85 -49.13
CA SER A 109 -13.50 9.89 -49.75
C SER A 109 -12.55 8.92 -49.03
N SER A 110 -11.63 8.27 -49.74
CA SER A 110 -10.66 7.34 -49.14
C SER A 110 -9.90 7.94 -47.92
N PRO A 111 -9.48 9.22 -47.92
CA PRO A 111 -8.93 9.86 -46.72
C PRO A 111 -9.90 9.93 -45.54
N HIS A 112 -11.19 10.23 -45.78
CA HIS A 112 -12.20 10.29 -44.72
C HIS A 112 -12.51 8.89 -44.15
N GLU A 113 -12.57 7.86 -44.98
CA GLU A 113 -12.71 6.48 -44.50
C GLU A 113 -11.53 6.07 -43.62
N ASN A 114 -10.30 6.42 -44.03
CA ASN A 114 -9.11 6.13 -43.25
C ASN A 114 -9.09 6.88 -41.90
N LEU A 115 -9.61 8.10 -41.85
CA LEU A 115 -9.72 8.86 -40.60
C LEU A 115 -10.81 8.28 -39.68
N LEU A 116 -11.98 7.95 -40.22
CA LEU A 116 -13.07 7.32 -39.47
C LEU A 116 -12.71 5.93 -38.95
N ARG A 117 -11.92 5.14 -39.69
CA ARG A 117 -11.39 3.85 -39.23
C ARG A 117 -10.45 3.99 -38.03
N GLN A 118 -9.85 5.15 -37.82
CA GLN A 118 -9.01 5.40 -36.65
C GLN A 118 -9.83 5.75 -35.42
N ILE A 119 -11.10 6.10 -35.53
CA ILE A 119 -11.94 6.37 -34.36
C ILE A 119 -12.32 5.03 -33.72
N PRO A 120 -11.97 4.77 -32.45
CA PRO A 120 -12.37 3.55 -31.77
C PRO A 120 -13.90 3.45 -31.71
N LYS A 121 -14.44 2.29 -32.09
CA LYS A 121 -15.89 2.04 -32.19
C LYS A 121 -16.49 1.40 -30.94
N THR A 122 -15.64 0.86 -30.08
CA THR A 122 -16.04 0.24 -28.81
C THR A 122 -15.29 0.88 -27.66
N PHE A 123 -15.89 0.81 -26.47
CA PHE A 123 -15.32 1.34 -25.24
C PHE A 123 -13.94 0.73 -24.95
N GLU A 124 -13.79 -0.59 -25.11
CA GLU A 124 -12.53 -1.30 -24.90
C GLU A 124 -11.45 -0.85 -25.89
N THR A 125 -11.84 -0.59 -27.14
CA THR A 125 -10.91 -0.06 -28.15
C THR A 125 -10.48 1.36 -27.79
N THR A 126 -11.38 2.18 -27.25
CA THR A 126 -11.07 3.52 -26.73
C THR A 126 -10.10 3.42 -25.56
N LEU A 127 -10.41 2.60 -24.55
CA LEU A 127 -9.54 2.43 -23.39
C LEU A 127 -8.15 1.93 -23.77
N SER A 128 -8.07 0.92 -24.63
CA SER A 128 -6.81 0.37 -25.11
C SER A 128 -6.03 1.41 -25.93
N LYS A 129 -6.69 2.11 -26.85
CA LYS A 129 -6.04 3.06 -27.76
C LYS A 129 -5.55 4.34 -27.08
N PHE A 130 -6.26 4.80 -26.06
CA PHE A 130 -5.84 5.92 -25.23
C PHE A 130 -4.98 5.50 -24.04
N HIS A 131 -4.62 4.21 -23.93
CA HIS A 131 -3.86 3.66 -22.81
C HIS A 131 -4.51 3.97 -21.44
N LEU A 132 -5.85 4.05 -21.41
CA LEU A 132 -6.67 4.31 -20.22
C LEU A 132 -6.98 3.03 -19.44
N THR A 133 -6.80 1.86 -20.06
CA THR A 133 -6.67 0.61 -19.28
C THR A 133 -5.35 0.65 -18.56
N GLU A 134 -5.41 0.89 -17.24
CA GLU A 134 -4.26 0.72 -16.36
C GLU A 134 -3.61 -0.64 -16.63
N LYS A 135 -2.30 -0.66 -16.88
CA LYS A 135 -1.59 -1.93 -16.97
C LYS A 135 -1.60 -2.54 -15.58
N THR A 136 -2.32 -3.65 -15.46
CA THR A 136 -2.30 -4.47 -14.27
C THR A 136 -1.53 -5.75 -14.53
N VAL A 137 -0.81 -6.19 -13.52
CA VAL A 137 -0.04 -7.44 -13.51
C VAL A 137 -0.67 -8.33 -12.45
N VAL A 138 -1.12 -9.50 -12.85
CA VAL A 138 -1.72 -10.48 -11.94
C VAL A 138 -0.61 -11.33 -11.34
N TYR A 139 -0.45 -11.28 -10.02
CA TYR A 139 0.51 -12.08 -9.27
C TYR A 139 -0.18 -13.31 -8.69
N ALA A 140 0.54 -14.43 -8.61
CA ALA A 140 0.11 -15.57 -7.80
C ALA A 140 0.47 -15.34 -6.33
N VAL A 141 -0.39 -15.74 -5.40
CA VAL A 141 -0.17 -15.56 -3.96
C VAL A 141 -0.20 -16.91 -3.26
N CYS A 142 0.80 -17.16 -2.43
CA CYS A 142 0.81 -18.34 -1.58
C CYS A 142 -0.29 -18.25 -0.51
N SER A 143 -1.20 -19.23 -0.46
CA SER A 143 -2.27 -19.26 0.55
C SER A 143 -1.77 -19.49 1.98
N CYS A 144 -0.55 -20.02 2.16
CA CYS A 144 0.03 -20.32 3.48
C CYS A 144 0.83 -19.15 4.05
N CYS A 145 1.72 -18.53 3.25
CA CYS A 145 2.62 -17.46 3.74
C CYS A 145 2.42 -16.10 3.08
N HIS A 146 1.43 -15.95 2.19
CA HIS A 146 1.10 -14.70 1.48
C HIS A 146 2.21 -14.12 0.58
N CYS A 147 3.30 -14.85 0.36
CA CYS A 147 4.33 -14.45 -0.60
C CYS A 147 3.76 -14.37 -2.03
N THR A 148 4.12 -13.31 -2.75
CA THR A 148 3.62 -13.00 -4.10
C THR A 148 4.64 -13.35 -5.18
N TYR A 149 4.16 -13.85 -6.32
CA TYR A 149 4.98 -14.28 -7.46
C TYR A 149 4.52 -13.58 -8.74
N SER A 150 5.43 -12.88 -9.40
CA SER A 150 5.16 -12.21 -10.68
C SER A 150 4.95 -13.23 -11.80
N PRO A 151 4.09 -12.92 -12.79
CA PRO A 151 3.94 -13.77 -13.97
C PRO A 151 5.21 -13.74 -14.82
N HIS A 152 5.54 -14.88 -15.42
CA HIS A 152 6.55 -14.99 -16.47
C HIS A 152 5.86 -15.21 -17.82
N TYR A 153 6.40 -14.64 -18.89
CA TYR A 153 5.88 -14.81 -20.25
C TYR A 153 6.97 -15.40 -21.13
N ALA A 154 6.68 -16.50 -21.81
CA ALA A 154 7.58 -17.04 -22.84
C ALA A 154 7.61 -16.11 -24.06
N ASP A 155 8.71 -16.14 -24.84
CA ASP A 155 8.85 -15.30 -26.04
C ASP A 155 7.66 -15.47 -27.00
N GLY A 156 6.93 -14.38 -27.24
CA GLY A 156 5.74 -14.36 -28.11
C GLY A 156 4.46 -14.93 -27.48
N SER A 157 4.48 -15.37 -26.23
CA SER A 157 3.29 -15.83 -25.51
C SER A 157 2.65 -14.70 -24.71
N THR A 158 1.32 -14.60 -24.77
CA THR A 158 0.53 -13.74 -23.89
C THR A 158 0.01 -14.48 -22.65
N LEU A 159 0.25 -15.79 -22.55
CA LEU A 159 -0.20 -16.60 -21.43
C LEU A 159 0.84 -16.55 -20.30
N PRO A 160 0.46 -16.07 -19.09
CA PRO A 160 1.37 -16.00 -17.96
C PRO A 160 1.63 -17.40 -17.39
N THR A 161 2.86 -17.66 -16.98
CA THR A 161 3.27 -18.83 -16.22
C THR A 161 3.76 -18.42 -14.83
N TYR A 162 3.57 -19.30 -13.85
CA TYR A 162 3.99 -19.09 -12.47
C TYR A 162 4.66 -20.36 -11.93
N PRO A 163 5.42 -20.29 -10.83
CA PRO A 163 5.90 -21.48 -10.15
C PRO A 163 4.74 -22.35 -9.65
N GLU A 164 4.88 -23.68 -9.74
CA GLU A 164 3.84 -24.60 -9.27
C GLU A 164 3.71 -24.60 -7.74
N CYS A 165 4.82 -24.38 -7.03
CA CYS A 165 4.90 -24.37 -5.58
C CYS A 165 5.64 -23.14 -5.05
N CYS A 166 5.28 -22.73 -3.84
CA CYS A 166 5.88 -21.62 -3.11
C CYS A 166 7.37 -21.89 -2.81
N THR A 167 8.23 -20.95 -3.19
CA THR A 167 9.69 -21.01 -2.94
C THR A 167 10.14 -20.11 -1.78
N HIS A 168 9.21 -19.42 -1.13
CA HIS A 168 9.50 -18.59 0.04
C HIS A 168 10.01 -19.44 1.22
N HIS A 169 11.00 -18.90 1.92
CA HIS A 169 11.60 -19.49 3.12
C HIS A 169 11.32 -18.55 4.30
N PRO A 170 10.17 -18.72 5.00
CA PRO A 170 9.82 -17.88 6.15
C PRO A 170 10.89 -17.91 7.26
N THR A 171 11.59 -19.03 7.39
CA THR A 171 12.81 -19.16 8.19
C THR A 171 13.91 -19.81 7.34
N PRO A 172 15.20 -19.62 7.68
CA PRO A 172 16.30 -20.22 6.94
C PRO A 172 16.19 -21.75 6.78
N GLU A 173 15.55 -22.42 7.74
CA GLU A 173 15.44 -23.88 7.80
C GLU A 173 14.14 -24.42 7.17
N ALA A 174 13.11 -23.59 6.96
CA ALA A 174 11.78 -24.01 6.54
C ALA A 174 11.37 -23.40 5.21
N LYS A 175 11.04 -24.26 4.23
CA LYS A 175 10.47 -23.88 2.93
C LYS A 175 8.97 -24.12 2.93
N CYS A 176 8.17 -23.12 2.56
CA CYS A 176 6.71 -23.22 2.57
C CYS A 176 6.18 -24.34 1.64
N SER A 177 6.67 -24.43 0.41
CA SER A 177 6.34 -25.49 -0.58
C SER A 177 4.85 -25.68 -0.91
N GLU A 178 3.95 -24.83 -0.40
CA GLU A 178 2.52 -24.85 -0.71
C GLU A 178 2.28 -24.69 -2.22
N SER A 179 1.39 -25.49 -2.79
CA SER A 179 1.06 -25.43 -4.21
C SER A 179 0.34 -24.11 -4.53
N LEU A 180 0.88 -23.35 -5.49
CA LEU A 180 0.37 -22.05 -5.91
C LEU A 180 -0.71 -22.16 -6.98
N LEU A 181 -0.71 -23.25 -7.75
CA LEU A 181 -1.55 -23.45 -8.93
C LEU A 181 -2.60 -24.53 -8.70
N ASP A 182 -3.77 -24.35 -9.30
CA ASP A 182 -4.84 -25.34 -9.39
C ASP A 182 -5.12 -25.69 -10.84
N HIS A 183 -5.69 -26.88 -11.06
CA HIS A 183 -6.11 -27.31 -12.39
C HIS A 183 -7.47 -26.68 -12.72
N GLY A 184 -7.48 -25.80 -13.72
CA GLY A 184 -8.72 -25.31 -14.31
C GLY A 184 -9.53 -26.45 -14.94
N ARG A 185 -10.82 -26.21 -15.18
CA ARG A 185 -11.71 -27.18 -15.87
C ARG A 185 -11.24 -27.53 -17.28
N ASP A 186 -10.41 -26.67 -17.86
CA ASP A 186 -9.75 -26.80 -19.17
C ASP A 186 -8.41 -27.55 -19.10
N GLY A 187 -7.99 -28.01 -17.91
CA GLY A 187 -6.68 -28.60 -17.68
C GLY A 187 -5.53 -27.59 -17.63
N VAL A 188 -5.82 -26.29 -17.70
CA VAL A 188 -4.80 -25.23 -17.64
C VAL A 188 -4.52 -24.88 -16.17
N LEU A 189 -3.24 -24.83 -15.79
CA LEU A 189 -2.83 -24.40 -14.46
C LEU A 189 -3.11 -22.91 -14.25
N ARG A 190 -3.81 -22.57 -13.17
CA ARG A 190 -4.13 -21.18 -12.79
C ARG A 190 -3.79 -20.93 -11.32
N PRO A 191 -3.40 -19.72 -10.91
CA PRO A 191 -3.14 -19.43 -9.51
C PRO A 191 -4.37 -19.70 -8.62
N LYS A 192 -4.17 -20.42 -7.50
CA LYS A 192 -5.20 -20.65 -6.48
C LYS A 192 -5.70 -19.35 -5.86
N LYS A 193 -4.77 -18.42 -5.65
CA LYS A 193 -5.03 -17.09 -5.12
C LYS A 193 -4.24 -16.09 -5.96
N THR A 194 -4.90 -15.01 -6.35
CA THR A 194 -4.30 -13.93 -7.12
C THR A 194 -4.28 -12.64 -6.32
N PHE A 195 -3.37 -11.75 -6.68
CA PHE A 195 -3.38 -10.35 -6.28
C PHE A 195 -3.01 -9.51 -7.49
N VAL A 196 -3.74 -8.42 -7.71
CA VAL A 196 -3.56 -7.57 -8.88
C VAL A 196 -2.71 -6.38 -8.49
N TYR A 197 -1.52 -6.26 -9.09
CA TYR A 197 -0.69 -5.07 -8.97
C TYR A 197 -0.97 -4.14 -10.14
N HIS A 198 -1.13 -2.86 -9.87
CA HIS A 198 -1.02 -1.85 -10.93
C HIS A 198 0.46 -1.67 -11.26
N ASP A 199 0.80 -1.56 -12.54
CA ASP A 199 2.15 -1.19 -12.94
C ASP A 199 2.46 0.16 -12.30
N PHE A 200 3.51 0.19 -11.47
CA PHE A 200 3.82 1.36 -10.66
C PHE A 200 4.05 2.60 -11.52
N LYS A 201 4.63 2.44 -12.73
CA LYS A 201 4.90 3.59 -13.60
C LYS A 201 3.62 4.12 -14.21
N ASP A 202 2.73 3.24 -14.66
CA ASP A 202 1.43 3.65 -15.20
C ASP A 202 0.55 4.25 -14.10
N TYR A 203 0.51 3.63 -12.91
CA TYR A 203 -0.20 4.18 -11.76
C TYR A 203 0.33 5.55 -11.38
N LEU A 204 1.65 5.70 -11.23
CA LEU A 204 2.27 6.98 -10.88
C LEU A 204 2.04 8.03 -11.97
N ALA A 205 2.19 7.67 -13.25
CA ALA A 205 1.91 8.58 -14.35
C ALA A 205 0.45 9.04 -14.35
N GLY A 206 -0.49 8.13 -14.12
CA GLY A 206 -1.92 8.45 -13.98
C GLY A 206 -2.18 9.37 -12.80
N LEU A 207 -1.59 9.07 -11.64
CA LEU A 207 -1.68 9.87 -10.42
C LEU A 207 -1.16 11.31 -10.65
N LEU A 208 0.01 11.46 -11.28
CA LEU A 208 0.65 12.76 -11.51
C LEU A 208 0.06 13.54 -12.71
N SER A 209 -0.62 12.87 -13.63
CA SER A 209 -1.31 13.55 -14.74
C SER A 209 -2.56 14.31 -14.32
N ARG A 210 -3.02 14.11 -13.08
CA ARG A 210 -4.24 14.65 -12.52
C ARG A 210 -3.95 15.88 -11.65
N ALA A 211 -4.28 17.06 -12.18
CA ALA A 211 -4.04 18.33 -11.49
C ALA A 211 -4.77 18.45 -10.14
N ASP A 212 -5.93 17.81 -10.00
CA ASP A 212 -6.68 17.78 -8.74
C ASP A 212 -5.95 16.97 -7.66
N ILE A 213 -5.36 15.84 -8.04
CA ILE A 213 -4.56 15.01 -7.13
C ILE A 213 -3.26 15.72 -6.79
N GLU A 214 -2.54 16.26 -7.77
CA GLU A 214 -1.31 17.02 -7.56
C GLU A 214 -1.55 18.18 -6.58
N ALA A 215 -2.62 18.95 -6.76
CA ALA A 215 -3.00 20.01 -5.84
C ALA A 215 -3.32 19.50 -4.42
N ALA A 216 -3.99 18.35 -4.28
CA ALA A 216 -4.26 17.75 -2.98
C ALA A 216 -2.98 17.26 -2.28
N MET A 217 -2.01 16.75 -3.03
CA MET A 217 -0.70 16.33 -2.51
C MET A 217 0.14 17.52 -2.04
N ASP A 218 0.15 18.58 -2.84
CA ASP A 218 0.80 19.84 -2.49
C ASP A 218 0.19 20.45 -1.23
N GLN A 219 -1.15 20.50 -1.17
CA GLN A 219 -1.85 20.99 0.01
C GLN A 219 -1.50 20.17 1.27
N ALA A 220 -1.36 18.85 1.16
CA ALA A 220 -0.97 18.02 2.30
C ALA A 220 0.47 18.33 2.79
N CYS A 221 1.37 18.72 1.89
CA CYS A 221 2.72 19.18 2.25
C CYS A 221 2.67 20.55 2.92
N ASP A 222 1.89 21.49 2.35
CA ASP A 222 1.71 22.84 2.88
C ASP A 222 1.08 22.81 4.28
N ASP A 223 0.03 21.99 4.48
CA ASP A 223 -0.62 21.77 5.77
C ASP A 223 0.36 21.21 6.82
N LEU A 224 1.21 20.27 6.41
CA LEU A 224 2.23 19.72 7.30
C LEU A 224 3.29 20.78 7.65
N GLN A 225 3.74 21.56 6.67
CA GLN A 225 4.70 22.63 6.86
C GLN A 225 4.17 23.69 7.84
N ASP A 226 2.91 24.09 7.70
CA ASP A 226 2.25 25.04 8.61
C ASP A 226 2.10 24.45 10.03
N SER A 227 1.84 23.15 10.13
CA SER A 227 1.66 22.48 11.41
C SER A 227 2.97 22.16 12.14
N ILE A 228 4.14 22.31 11.50
CA ILE A 228 5.38 21.73 12.03
C ILE A 228 5.82 22.32 13.37
N SER A 229 5.58 23.62 13.55
CA SER A 229 5.85 24.34 14.79
C SER A 229 4.78 24.10 15.86
N SER A 230 3.62 23.56 15.47
CA SER A 230 2.55 23.20 16.40
C SER A 230 2.89 21.90 17.13
N PRO A 231 2.47 21.75 18.40
CA PRO A 231 2.65 20.50 19.13
C PRO A 231 2.01 19.34 18.36
N HIS A 232 2.69 18.19 18.38
CA HIS A 232 2.22 17.00 17.69
C HIS A 232 0.83 16.59 18.21
N PRO A 233 -0.15 16.34 17.33
CA PRO A 233 -1.49 15.97 17.76
C PRO A 233 -1.44 14.63 18.52
N PRO A 234 -2.29 14.45 19.56
CA PRO A 234 -2.34 13.21 20.31
C PRO A 234 -2.88 12.02 19.49
N LEU A 235 -3.59 12.30 18.40
CA LEU A 235 -4.12 11.32 17.46
C LEU A 235 -3.86 11.78 16.03
N MET A 236 -3.23 10.92 15.23
CA MET A 236 -2.97 11.19 13.82
C MET A 236 -4.20 10.86 12.99
N LYS A 237 -4.63 11.80 12.14
CA LYS A 237 -5.75 11.61 11.19
C LYS A 237 -5.30 11.01 9.87
N HIS A 238 -4.06 11.30 9.46
CA HIS A 238 -3.48 10.83 8.20
C HIS A 238 -1.97 10.69 8.30
N ALA A 239 -1.38 9.98 7.34
CA ALA A 239 0.05 9.67 7.31
C ALA A 239 0.93 10.93 7.38
N PHE A 240 0.52 12.05 6.76
CA PHE A 240 1.26 13.32 6.81
C PHE A 240 1.34 13.94 8.22
N GLU A 241 0.50 13.56 9.18
CA GLU A 241 0.67 14.04 10.57
C GLU A 241 1.76 13.27 11.33
N ALA A 242 2.34 12.22 10.72
CA ALA A 242 3.30 11.36 11.39
C ALA A 242 4.55 12.11 11.84
N GLN A 243 4.99 11.79 13.06
CA GLN A 243 6.18 12.40 13.65
C GLN A 243 7.42 12.22 12.77
N PHE A 244 7.54 11.08 12.06
CA PHE A 244 8.68 10.83 11.19
C PHE A 244 8.75 11.85 10.05
N LEU A 245 7.63 12.18 9.38
CA LEU A 245 7.61 13.12 8.25
C LEU A 245 7.98 14.54 8.66
N ARG A 246 7.59 14.95 9.88
CA ARG A 246 7.98 16.25 10.46
C ARG A 246 9.48 16.39 10.68
N GLN A 247 10.20 15.29 10.80
CA GLN A 247 11.63 15.27 11.08
C GLN A 247 12.45 14.70 9.92
N PHE A 248 11.79 14.27 8.85
CA PHE A 248 12.44 13.60 7.74
C PHE A 248 13.23 14.62 6.93
N GLY A 249 14.56 14.47 6.94
CA GLY A 249 15.47 15.38 6.25
C GLY A 249 15.26 15.36 4.74
N GLY A 250 15.29 16.55 4.13
CA GLY A 250 15.28 16.72 2.70
C GLY A 250 16.63 16.38 2.06
N PRO A 251 16.71 16.48 0.72
CA PRO A 251 17.96 16.26 -0.02
C PRO A 251 19.04 17.30 0.33
N GLU A 252 18.62 18.51 0.72
CA GLU A 252 19.53 19.59 1.11
C GLU A 252 19.81 19.57 2.62
N PRO A 253 21.06 19.81 3.06
CA PRO A 253 21.39 19.82 4.48
C PRO A 253 20.56 20.84 5.27
N GLY A 254 19.78 20.35 6.24
CA GLY A 254 18.97 21.19 7.13
C GLY A 254 17.59 21.54 6.58
N SER A 255 17.24 21.14 5.36
CA SER A 255 15.85 21.20 4.88
C SER A 255 15.08 19.95 5.31
N LEU A 256 13.76 20.05 5.29
CA LEU A 256 12.88 18.92 5.49
C LEU A 256 12.40 18.41 4.14
N PHE A 257 12.05 17.13 4.06
CA PHE A 257 11.53 16.55 2.84
C PHE A 257 10.26 17.24 2.34
N ILE A 258 9.44 17.76 3.25
CA ILE A 258 8.23 18.52 2.92
C ILE A 258 8.50 19.93 2.39
N ASP A 259 9.75 20.41 2.48
CA ASP A 259 10.18 21.64 1.84
C ASP A 259 10.30 21.39 0.33
N LYS A 260 9.18 21.62 -0.36
CA LYS A 260 8.99 21.20 -1.75
C LYS A 260 9.59 22.18 -2.75
N GLY A 261 9.69 23.46 -2.41
CA GLY A 261 10.08 24.51 -3.35
C GLY A 261 9.18 24.47 -4.60
N ASP A 262 9.79 24.34 -5.78
CA ASP A 262 9.10 24.19 -7.07
C ASP A 262 8.92 22.72 -7.51
N GLU A 263 9.28 21.75 -6.66
CA GLU A 263 9.19 20.31 -6.95
C GLU A 263 8.02 19.65 -6.21
N GLY A 264 7.51 18.52 -6.73
CA GLY A 264 6.57 17.67 -6.01
C GLY A 264 7.25 16.75 -4.99
N ARG A 265 6.66 16.59 -3.80
CA ARG A 265 7.16 15.70 -2.73
C ARG A 265 6.16 14.59 -2.45
N TYR A 266 6.55 13.36 -2.79
CA TYR A 266 5.68 12.19 -2.75
C TYR A 266 6.04 11.27 -1.58
N ALA A 267 5.30 11.34 -0.47
CA ALA A 267 5.60 10.58 0.75
C ALA A 267 5.61 9.05 0.56
N PHE A 268 4.86 8.50 -0.41
CA PHE A 268 4.91 7.06 -0.72
C PHE A 268 6.26 6.61 -1.27
N ALA A 269 7.07 7.52 -1.83
CA ALA A 269 8.43 7.21 -2.28
C ALA A 269 9.36 6.85 -1.10
N LEU A 270 9.01 7.25 0.12
CA LEU A 270 9.78 6.98 1.34
C LEU A 270 9.63 5.53 1.83
N LEU A 271 8.64 4.79 1.32
CA LEU A 271 8.37 3.41 1.73
C LEU A 271 9.02 2.37 0.79
N GLN A 272 9.75 2.80 -0.23
CA GLN A 272 10.42 1.92 -1.21
C GLN A 272 11.93 1.74 -0.97
N SER A 273 12.50 2.36 0.07
CA SER A 273 13.93 2.22 0.45
C SER A 273 14.16 1.11 1.45
#